data_AF-A0A4Q3GEC2-F1
#
_entry.id   AF-A0A4Q3GEC2-F1
#
_cell.length_a   1.000
_cell.length_b   1.000
_cell.length_c   1.000
_cell.angle_alpha   90.00
_cell.angle_beta   90.00
_cell.angle_gamma   90.00
#
_symmetry.space_group_name_H-M   'P 1'
#
loop_
_entity.id
_entity.type
_entity.pdbx_description
1 polymer ?
#
loop_
_entity_poly.entity_id
_entity_poly.type
_entity_poly.pdbx_seq_one_letter_code
_entity_poly.pdbx_strand_id
1 'polypeptide(L)'
;AQKADAEHVAIAILVLEGVVSDLATANWDGLLEAAMVELGRPNETFRVAVTGGDLHGPPGIGTLYKFHGCANRAIENEAEYRPLLVAREAAITHWAQNQRFTQMRDQLRALIARSRTLMIGLSGQDTNIQQLFGSNGWVWNSVPVPIVFAAQDLSEGQKSILEGAYQGDYEANREQIRADATLPAFGKPLLLALLLSTLFGKLAALAGVLTSPAVGVAGKQSLVEGLKALERAAAEAGNADRYECAWTIAGLIGRVSEQFLGGPGSVGRRPYMPLSLHPAHLMLHDPAIGLSGRPEAAAGVGLIGRGLVAKKWSVTVDNPEQPTSGALRLVAPAAEARVFFAANDGNINRLVASGAFDEADGDVVVMCSRKVTPRQQRSPSKAWRTGKAPPRYVSLSDLLETSATFDEVQNRFYSEVGL
;
A
#
# COMPACT_ATOMS: atom_id res chain seq x y z
N ALA A 1 1.78 20.96 14.29
CA ALA A 1 1.33 20.27 13.07
C ALA A 1 0.21 19.31 13.44
N GLN A 2 -0.81 19.16 12.59
CA GLN A 2 -1.81 18.11 12.78
C GLN A 2 -1.14 16.74 12.57
N LYS A 3 -1.55 15.73 13.34
CA LYS A 3 -0.95 14.39 13.29
C LYS A 3 -1.87 13.44 12.54
N ALA A 4 -1.35 12.80 11.49
CA ALA A 4 -2.13 11.86 10.69
C ALA A 4 -2.53 10.59 11.50
N ASP A 5 -3.80 10.19 11.40
CA ASP A 5 -4.27 8.87 11.83
C ASP A 5 -4.06 7.81 10.71
N ALA A 6 -4.20 6.52 11.02
CA ALA A 6 -4.00 5.39 10.11
C ALA A 6 -4.75 5.51 8.77
N GLU A 7 -5.96 6.06 8.78
CA GLU A 7 -6.76 6.26 7.56
C GLU A 7 -6.05 7.18 6.57
N HIS A 8 -5.50 8.28 7.06
CA HIS A 8 -4.77 9.26 6.26
C HIS A 8 -3.48 8.68 5.72
N VAL A 9 -2.74 7.93 6.54
CA VAL A 9 -1.52 7.22 6.15
C VAL A 9 -1.82 6.18 5.07
N ALA A 10 -2.87 5.38 5.25
CA ALA A 10 -3.28 4.37 4.28
C ALA A 10 -3.68 4.99 2.95
N ILE A 11 -4.47 6.07 2.96
CA ILE A 11 -4.83 6.81 1.73
C ILE A 11 -3.59 7.38 1.04
N ALA A 12 -2.69 8.02 1.80
CA ALA A 12 -1.46 8.57 1.25
C ALA A 12 -0.59 7.48 0.59
N ILE A 13 -0.47 6.31 1.23
CA ILE A 13 0.23 5.17 0.63
C ILE A 13 -0.48 4.66 -0.63
N LEU A 14 -1.81 4.51 -0.63
CA LEU A 14 -2.57 4.10 -1.81
C LEU A 14 -2.37 5.07 -3.00
N VAL A 15 -2.21 6.36 -2.72
CA VAL A 15 -1.88 7.38 -3.73
C VAL A 15 -0.44 7.22 -4.22
N LEU A 16 0.54 7.03 -3.31
CA LEU A 16 1.94 6.78 -3.68
C LEU A 16 2.11 5.48 -4.49
N GLU A 17 1.31 4.47 -4.20
CA GLU A 17 1.22 3.23 -4.97
C GLU A 17 0.39 3.40 -6.26
N GLY A 18 -0.06 4.61 -6.61
CA GLY A 18 -0.73 4.91 -7.88
C GLY A 18 -2.08 4.22 -8.08
N VAL A 19 -2.70 3.69 -7.01
CA VAL A 19 -4.03 3.07 -7.09
C VAL A 19 -5.16 4.06 -6.83
N VAL A 20 -4.84 5.23 -6.26
CA VAL A 20 -5.78 6.33 -6.06
C VAL A 20 -5.22 7.61 -6.67
N SER A 21 -5.90 8.15 -7.69
CA SER A 21 -5.50 9.39 -8.38
C SER A 21 -6.29 10.62 -7.96
N ASP A 22 -7.54 10.44 -7.55
CA ASP A 22 -8.49 11.51 -7.26
C ASP A 22 -9.19 11.25 -5.93
N LEU A 23 -9.17 12.24 -5.04
CA LEU A 23 -9.77 12.21 -3.70
C LEU A 23 -10.65 13.44 -3.54
N ALA A 24 -11.90 13.26 -3.13
CA ALA A 24 -12.80 14.36 -2.79
C ALA A 24 -13.15 14.29 -1.31
N THR A 25 -13.04 15.41 -0.60
CA THR A 25 -13.35 15.48 0.83
C THR A 25 -14.01 16.79 1.24
N ALA A 26 -14.95 16.66 2.18
CA ALA A 26 -15.57 17.75 2.92
C ALA A 26 -14.69 18.19 4.11
N ASN A 27 -13.67 17.41 4.47
CA ASN A 27 -12.79 17.76 5.57
C ASN A 27 -11.85 18.90 5.14
N TRP A 28 -11.86 19.98 5.93
CA TRP A 28 -11.05 21.18 5.70
C TRP A 28 -9.69 21.13 6.40
N ASP A 29 -9.46 20.18 7.32
CA ASP A 29 -8.16 19.96 7.96
C ASP A 29 -7.08 19.54 6.96
N GLY A 30 -5.81 19.52 7.38
CA GLY A 30 -4.65 19.16 6.57
C GLY A 30 -4.10 17.75 6.84
N LEU A 31 -4.90 16.81 7.34
CA LEU A 31 -4.39 15.50 7.81
C LEU A 31 -3.85 14.60 6.69
N LEU A 32 -4.43 14.65 5.49
CA LEU A 32 -3.92 13.92 4.32
C LEU A 32 -2.58 14.48 3.85
N GLU A 33 -2.45 15.80 3.80
CA GLU A 33 -1.18 16.46 3.47
C GLU A 33 -0.11 16.17 4.51
N ALA A 34 -0.47 16.20 5.81
CA ALA A 34 0.43 15.84 6.90
C ALA A 34 0.93 14.38 6.76
N ALA A 35 0.05 13.45 6.37
CA ALA A 35 0.43 12.06 6.16
C ALA A 35 1.53 11.92 5.08
N MET A 36 1.48 12.66 3.98
CA MET A 36 2.54 12.66 2.96
C MET A 36 3.88 13.15 3.53
N VAL A 37 3.86 14.21 4.34
CA VAL A 37 5.07 14.74 5.00
C VAL A 37 5.64 13.72 5.99
N GLU A 38 4.78 13.12 6.82
CA GLU A 38 5.17 12.11 7.81
C GLU A 38 5.68 10.80 7.16
N LEU A 39 5.25 10.50 5.92
CA LEU A 39 5.79 9.43 5.08
C LEU A 39 7.14 9.80 4.41
N GLY A 40 7.69 10.98 4.69
CA GLY A 40 8.96 11.45 4.14
C GLY A 40 8.86 11.97 2.70
N ARG A 41 7.66 12.40 2.27
CA ARG A 41 7.36 12.87 0.91
C ARG A 41 6.93 14.36 0.87
N PRO A 42 7.69 15.30 1.46
CA PRO A 42 7.28 16.70 1.52
C PRO A 42 7.23 17.41 0.16
N ASN A 43 7.94 16.90 -0.86
CA ASN A 43 7.98 17.46 -2.21
C ASN A 43 7.07 16.72 -3.21
N GLU A 44 6.56 15.55 -2.82
CA GLU A 44 5.65 14.72 -3.62
C GLU A 44 4.28 14.81 -2.95
N THR A 45 3.61 15.94 -3.14
CA THR A 45 2.33 16.24 -2.47
C THR A 45 1.15 16.10 -3.40
N PHE A 46 -0.04 16.06 -2.81
CA PHE A 46 -1.29 16.26 -3.53
C PHE A 46 -1.30 17.59 -4.27
N ARG A 47 -1.93 17.63 -5.44
CA ARG A 47 -2.50 18.87 -5.96
C ARG A 47 -3.78 19.16 -5.17
N VAL A 48 -3.67 20.03 -4.17
CA VAL A 48 -4.80 20.43 -3.33
C VAL A 48 -5.61 21.51 -4.04
N ALA A 49 -6.86 21.19 -4.35
CA ALA A 49 -7.79 22.07 -5.05
C ALA A 49 -8.99 22.44 -4.19
N VAL A 50 -9.17 23.74 -3.95
CA VAL A 50 -10.34 24.33 -3.28
C VAL A 50 -11.25 25.03 -4.30
N THR A 51 -10.64 25.62 -5.33
CA THR A 51 -11.30 26.25 -6.47
C THR A 51 -10.87 25.56 -7.77
N GLY A 52 -11.52 25.91 -8.89
CA GLY A 52 -11.07 25.43 -10.20
C GLY A 52 -9.72 26.02 -10.63
N GLY A 53 -9.37 27.22 -10.14
CA GLY A 53 -8.08 27.87 -10.42
C GLY A 53 -6.89 27.03 -9.95
N ASP A 54 -7.05 26.33 -8.83
CA ASP A 54 -6.03 25.46 -8.24
C ASP A 54 -5.67 24.25 -9.13
N LEU A 55 -6.52 23.92 -10.11
CA LEU A 55 -6.31 22.80 -11.04
C LEU A 55 -5.40 23.17 -12.22
N HIS A 56 -5.15 24.47 -12.45
CA HIS A 56 -4.26 24.93 -13.52
C HIS A 56 -2.77 24.75 -13.21
N GLY A 57 -2.42 24.45 -11.95
CA GLY A 57 -1.05 24.17 -11.53
C GLY A 57 -0.51 22.83 -12.04
N PRO A 58 0.80 22.56 -11.84
CA PRO A 58 1.40 21.28 -12.19
C PRO A 58 0.64 20.12 -11.48
N PRO A 59 0.51 18.96 -12.15
CA PRO A 59 -0.11 17.80 -11.51
C PRO A 59 0.72 17.36 -10.30
N GLY A 60 0.04 17.02 -9.22
CA GLY A 60 0.62 16.25 -8.11
C GLY A 60 0.55 14.76 -8.42
N ILE A 61 1.05 13.93 -7.49
CA ILE A 61 0.89 12.46 -7.54
C ILE A 61 -0.58 12.02 -7.42
N GLY A 62 -1.42 12.86 -6.84
CA GLY A 62 -2.88 12.74 -6.85
C GLY A 62 -3.53 14.11 -6.72
N THR A 63 -4.81 14.22 -7.06
CA THR A 63 -5.61 15.44 -6.87
C THR A 63 -6.52 15.30 -5.65
N LEU A 64 -6.43 16.26 -4.73
CA LEU A 64 -7.24 16.33 -3.52
C LEU A 64 -8.21 17.50 -3.62
N TYR A 65 -9.46 17.20 -4.00
CA TYR A 65 -10.56 18.16 -4.07
C TYR A 65 -11.14 18.40 -2.67
N LYS A 66 -10.82 19.56 -2.09
CA LYS A 66 -11.32 20.01 -0.78
C LYS A 66 -12.48 20.97 -0.94
N PHE A 67 -13.66 20.41 -1.19
CA PHE A 67 -14.81 21.18 -1.62
C PHE A 67 -15.49 22.00 -0.52
N HIS A 68 -15.14 21.77 0.75
CA HIS A 68 -15.51 22.65 1.88
C HIS A 68 -14.36 23.56 2.34
N GLY A 69 -13.32 23.72 1.52
CA GLY A 69 -12.16 24.58 1.80
C GLY A 69 -11.00 23.84 2.44
N CYS A 70 -9.89 24.55 2.68
CA CYS A 70 -8.65 23.98 3.22
C CYS A 70 -8.00 24.93 4.23
N ALA A 71 -7.75 24.43 5.44
CA ALA A 71 -7.09 25.15 6.52
C ALA A 71 -5.69 25.63 6.12
N ASN A 72 -4.89 24.75 5.52
CA ASN A 72 -3.51 25.07 5.12
C ASN A 72 -3.49 26.20 4.09
N ARG A 73 -4.35 26.14 3.06
CA ARG A 73 -4.49 27.22 2.07
C ARG A 73 -4.97 28.53 2.69
N ALA A 74 -5.91 28.46 3.63
CA ALA A 74 -6.39 29.64 4.36
C ALA A 74 -5.33 30.24 5.29
N ILE A 75 -4.37 29.46 5.78
CA ILE A 75 -3.22 29.95 6.53
C ILE A 75 -2.19 30.61 5.58
N GLU A 76 -1.93 30.00 4.42
CA GLU A 76 -0.99 30.51 3.41
C GLU A 76 -1.48 31.80 2.74
N ASN A 77 -2.77 31.86 2.38
CA ASN A 77 -3.40 33.03 1.77
C ASN A 77 -4.82 33.21 2.32
N GLU A 78 -4.89 33.94 3.42
CA GLU A 78 -6.13 34.15 4.16
C GLU A 78 -7.21 34.87 3.35
N ALA A 79 -6.83 35.93 2.62
CA ALA A 79 -7.78 36.75 1.88
C ALA A 79 -8.52 35.96 0.79
N GLU A 80 -7.84 35.00 0.17
CA GLU A 80 -8.41 34.19 -0.90
C GLU A 80 -9.21 32.99 -0.37
N TYR A 81 -8.63 32.20 0.54
CA TYR A 81 -9.18 30.88 0.89
C TYR A 81 -10.00 30.85 2.18
N ARG A 82 -9.81 31.79 3.12
CA ARG A 82 -10.63 31.81 4.35
C ARG A 82 -12.13 32.03 4.07
N PRO A 83 -12.54 32.89 3.12
CA PRO A 83 -13.95 33.02 2.73
C PRO A 83 -14.55 31.78 2.07
N LEU A 84 -13.73 30.79 1.70
CA LEU A 84 -14.15 29.56 1.03
C LEU A 84 -14.34 28.38 2.00
N LEU A 85 -14.09 28.58 3.30
CA LEU A 85 -14.34 27.55 4.31
C LEU A 85 -15.85 27.36 4.53
N VAL A 86 -16.34 26.15 4.30
CA VAL A 86 -17.73 25.75 4.50
C VAL A 86 -17.84 24.96 5.79
N ALA A 87 -18.31 25.60 6.86
CA ALA A 87 -18.33 25.00 8.20
C ALA A 87 -19.72 24.92 8.85
N ARG A 88 -20.76 25.43 8.20
CA ARG A 88 -22.14 25.51 8.74
C ARG A 88 -23.15 25.14 7.66
N GLU A 89 -24.30 24.62 8.07
CA GLU A 89 -25.38 24.19 7.15
C GLU A 89 -25.79 25.28 6.15
N ALA A 90 -25.95 26.54 6.59
CA ALA A 90 -26.25 27.65 5.69
C ALA A 90 -25.17 27.85 4.59
N ALA A 91 -23.90 27.60 4.91
CA ALA A 91 -22.80 27.67 3.95
C ALA A 91 -22.81 26.45 3.00
N ILE A 92 -23.24 25.27 3.47
CA ILE A 92 -23.40 24.07 2.64
C ILE A 92 -24.48 24.30 1.58
N THR A 93 -25.62 24.87 1.97
CA THR A 93 -26.68 25.25 1.01
C THR A 93 -26.20 26.33 0.05
N HIS A 94 -25.50 27.35 0.56
CA HIS A 94 -24.99 28.45 -0.27
C HIS A 94 -23.88 28.00 -1.23
N TRP A 95 -23.11 26.97 -0.88
CA TRP A 95 -22.04 26.41 -1.73
C TRP A 95 -22.54 26.01 -3.11
N ALA A 96 -23.75 25.47 -3.21
CA ALA A 96 -24.36 25.07 -4.49
C ALA A 96 -24.61 26.27 -5.43
N GLN A 97 -24.83 27.46 -4.87
CA GLN A 97 -25.18 28.69 -5.61
C GLN A 97 -24.00 29.65 -5.76
N ASN A 98 -22.96 29.51 -4.92
CA ASN A 98 -21.81 30.40 -4.94
C ASN A 98 -20.98 30.20 -6.23
N GLN A 99 -20.80 31.28 -6.99
CA GLN A 99 -20.13 31.25 -8.29
C GLN A 99 -18.65 30.87 -8.18
N ARG A 100 -17.99 31.09 -7.04
CA ARG A 100 -16.57 30.73 -6.83
C ARG A 100 -16.33 29.22 -6.89
N PHE A 101 -17.34 28.42 -6.56
CA PHE A 101 -17.25 26.95 -6.62
C PHE A 101 -17.76 26.35 -7.94
N THR A 102 -18.12 27.16 -8.94
CA THR A 102 -18.71 26.65 -10.20
C THR A 102 -17.80 25.63 -10.88
N GLN A 103 -16.55 26.00 -11.12
CA GLN A 103 -15.59 25.09 -11.75
C GLN A 103 -15.31 23.86 -10.89
N MET A 104 -15.25 24.00 -9.56
CA MET A 104 -15.10 22.86 -8.64
C MET A 104 -16.27 21.88 -8.76
N ARG A 105 -17.51 22.38 -8.78
CA ARG A 105 -18.72 21.57 -8.97
C ARG A 105 -18.69 20.82 -10.29
N ASP A 106 -18.31 21.49 -11.37
CA ASP A 106 -18.26 20.88 -12.69
C ASP A 106 -17.19 19.78 -12.76
N GLN A 107 -16.04 19.98 -12.12
CA GLN A 107 -14.98 18.98 -12.02
C GLN A 107 -15.39 17.78 -11.16
N LEU A 108 -16.06 18.01 -10.03
CA LEU A 108 -16.60 16.93 -9.19
C LEU A 108 -17.68 16.13 -9.92
N ARG A 109 -18.60 16.78 -10.64
CA ARG A 109 -19.60 16.10 -11.49
C ARG A 109 -18.91 15.27 -12.57
N ALA A 110 -17.93 15.84 -13.27
CA ALA A 110 -17.17 15.11 -14.28
C ALA A 110 -16.37 13.95 -13.68
N LEU A 111 -15.92 14.06 -12.44
CA LEU A 111 -15.26 12.96 -11.71
C LEU A 111 -16.26 11.86 -11.38
N ILE A 112 -17.40 12.21 -10.80
CA ILE A 112 -18.47 11.26 -10.45
C ILE A 112 -18.99 10.56 -11.71
N ALA A 113 -19.09 11.23 -12.86
CA ALA A 113 -19.60 10.62 -14.08
C ALA A 113 -18.61 9.62 -14.73
N ARG A 114 -17.30 9.76 -14.50
CA ARG A 114 -16.27 8.91 -15.13
C ARG A 114 -15.67 7.86 -14.20
N SER A 115 -15.83 8.03 -12.89
CA SER A 115 -15.14 7.22 -11.88
C SER A 115 -16.14 6.53 -10.96
N ARG A 116 -15.95 5.22 -10.79
CA ARG A 116 -16.61 4.50 -9.70
C ARG A 116 -16.13 5.06 -8.36
N THR A 117 -17.03 5.15 -7.40
CA THR A 117 -16.81 5.88 -6.15
C THR A 117 -16.91 4.94 -4.96
N LEU A 118 -15.87 4.92 -4.13
CA LEU A 118 -15.89 4.37 -2.78
C LEU A 118 -16.01 5.53 -1.79
N MET A 119 -17.10 5.58 -1.03
CA MET A 119 -17.34 6.60 -0.01
C MET A 119 -17.01 6.05 1.38
N ILE A 120 -16.20 6.79 2.14
CA ILE A 120 -15.72 6.38 3.46
C ILE A 120 -15.96 7.51 4.45
N GLY A 121 -16.57 7.19 5.61
CA GLY A 121 -16.78 8.16 6.68
C GLY A 121 -17.81 9.25 6.38
N LEU A 122 -18.54 9.14 5.26
CA LEU A 122 -19.49 10.15 4.81
C LEU A 122 -20.93 9.71 5.11
N SER A 123 -21.62 10.46 5.98
CA SER A 123 -23.05 10.23 6.28
C SER A 123 -23.98 10.59 5.12
N GLY A 124 -23.49 11.32 4.11
CA GLY A 124 -24.28 11.75 2.95
C GLY A 124 -25.40 12.72 3.30
N GLN A 125 -25.39 13.32 4.49
CA GLN A 125 -26.42 14.29 4.93
C GLN A 125 -26.29 15.64 4.24
N ASP A 126 -25.10 15.97 3.74
CA ASP A 126 -24.86 17.23 3.06
C ASP A 126 -25.61 17.29 1.73
N THR A 127 -26.57 18.20 1.66
CA THR A 127 -27.44 18.39 0.48
C THR A 127 -26.65 18.68 -0.80
N ASN A 128 -25.52 19.38 -0.69
CA ASN A 128 -24.67 19.65 -1.84
C ASN A 128 -24.03 18.39 -2.43
N ILE A 129 -23.67 17.41 -1.60
CA ILE A 129 -23.15 16.12 -2.07
C ILE A 129 -24.26 15.33 -2.76
N GLN A 130 -25.44 15.25 -2.16
CA GLN A 130 -26.60 14.57 -2.77
C GLN A 130 -26.88 15.13 -4.18
N GLN A 131 -26.82 16.44 -4.35
CA GLN A 131 -27.01 17.10 -5.64
C GLN A 131 -25.91 16.77 -6.67
N LEU A 132 -24.67 16.56 -6.24
CA LEU A 132 -23.58 16.16 -7.16
C LEU A 132 -23.78 14.76 -7.72
N PHE A 133 -24.38 13.85 -6.93
CA PHE A 133 -24.61 12.47 -7.34
C PHE A 133 -25.90 12.27 -8.15
N GLY A 134 -26.78 13.27 -8.22
CA GLY A 134 -28.01 13.22 -9.01
C GLY A 134 -27.75 13.07 -10.52
N SER A 135 -28.47 12.14 -11.16
CA SER A 135 -28.57 12.02 -12.64
C SER A 135 -27.25 11.76 -13.38
N ASN A 136 -26.32 10.99 -12.82
CA ASN A 136 -25.03 10.71 -13.46
C ASN A 136 -25.04 9.57 -14.49
N GLY A 137 -26.22 9.02 -14.82
CA GLY A 137 -26.39 8.02 -15.87
C GLY A 137 -25.81 6.64 -15.53
N TRP A 138 -25.65 6.33 -14.25
CA TRP A 138 -25.14 5.03 -13.80
C TRP A 138 -26.14 3.91 -14.05
N VAL A 139 -25.65 2.81 -14.63
CA VAL A 139 -26.44 1.58 -14.80
C VAL A 139 -26.42 0.80 -13.49
N TRP A 140 -27.59 0.59 -12.89
CA TRP A 140 -27.72 0.03 -11.54
C TRP A 140 -27.15 -1.39 -11.40
N ASN A 141 -27.24 -2.21 -12.45
CA ASN A 141 -26.75 -3.61 -12.47
C ASN A 141 -25.35 -3.75 -13.09
N SER A 142 -24.60 -2.65 -13.22
CA SER A 142 -23.25 -2.72 -13.75
C SER A 142 -22.28 -3.38 -12.78
N VAL A 143 -21.32 -4.13 -13.33
CA VAL A 143 -20.27 -4.80 -12.58
C VAL A 143 -18.90 -4.29 -13.06
N PRO A 144 -18.03 -3.76 -12.17
CA PRO A 144 -18.26 -3.53 -10.74
C PRO A 144 -19.27 -2.41 -10.45
N VAL A 145 -19.86 -2.45 -9.25
CA VAL A 145 -20.87 -1.50 -8.75
C VAL A 145 -20.34 -0.06 -8.80
N PRO A 146 -21.11 0.91 -9.33
CA PRO A 146 -20.62 2.29 -9.49
C PRO A 146 -20.35 3.04 -8.20
N ILE A 147 -21.20 2.88 -7.19
CA ILE A 147 -21.15 3.63 -5.92
C ILE A 147 -21.20 2.63 -4.78
N VAL A 148 -20.18 2.65 -3.93
CA VAL A 148 -20.06 1.79 -2.75
C VAL A 148 -19.80 2.63 -1.51
N PHE A 149 -20.47 2.31 -0.40
CA PHE A 149 -20.28 2.95 0.89
C PHE A 149 -19.63 1.97 1.88
N ALA A 150 -18.59 2.44 2.56
CA ALA A 150 -18.01 1.76 3.71
C ALA A 150 -18.86 2.06 4.97
N ALA A 151 -19.89 1.26 5.19
CA ALA A 151 -20.84 1.40 6.30
C ALA A 151 -21.45 0.04 6.65
N GLN A 152 -21.77 -0.18 7.94
CA GLN A 152 -22.51 -1.38 8.36
C GLN A 152 -23.93 -1.37 7.78
N ASP A 153 -24.59 -0.23 7.89
CA ASP A 153 -25.90 0.04 7.32
C ASP A 153 -25.87 1.39 6.61
N LEU A 154 -26.63 1.51 5.52
CA LEU A 154 -26.79 2.79 4.84
C LEU A 154 -27.61 3.75 5.70
N SER A 155 -27.06 4.93 5.94
CA SER A 155 -27.79 6.07 6.49
C SER A 155 -28.81 6.63 5.49
N GLU A 156 -29.78 7.41 5.98
CA GLU A 156 -30.76 8.07 5.10
C GLU A 156 -30.10 8.95 4.03
N GLY A 157 -29.05 9.70 4.38
CA GLY A 157 -28.32 10.53 3.41
C GLY A 157 -27.67 9.70 2.29
N GLN A 158 -27.09 8.55 2.63
CA GLN A 158 -26.52 7.62 1.64
C GLN A 158 -27.62 6.98 0.77
N LYS A 159 -28.77 6.64 1.34
CA LYS A 159 -29.94 6.16 0.58
C LYS A 159 -30.43 7.23 -0.40
N SER A 160 -30.48 8.50 0.00
CA SER A 160 -30.85 9.61 -0.88
C SER A 160 -29.84 9.82 -2.02
N ILE A 161 -28.54 9.61 -1.77
CA ILE A 161 -27.52 9.61 -2.83
C ILE A 161 -27.83 8.53 -3.87
N LEU A 162 -28.13 7.30 -3.44
CA LEU A 162 -28.44 6.20 -4.35
C LEU A 162 -29.74 6.43 -5.13
N GLU A 163 -30.77 6.95 -4.47
CA GLU A 163 -32.03 7.33 -5.10
C GLU A 163 -31.81 8.38 -6.20
N GLY A 164 -31.03 9.43 -5.91
CA GLY A 164 -30.69 10.45 -6.90
C GLY A 164 -29.81 9.93 -8.04
N ALA A 165 -28.90 8.99 -7.77
CA ALA A 165 -27.97 8.44 -8.75
C ALA A 165 -28.64 7.48 -9.74
N TYR A 166 -29.56 6.63 -9.29
CA TYR A 166 -30.21 5.59 -10.10
C TYR A 166 -31.64 5.94 -10.56
N GLN A 167 -32.26 6.99 -10.00
CA GLN A 167 -33.53 7.58 -10.45
C GLN A 167 -34.62 6.53 -10.75
N GLY A 168 -35.07 6.45 -12.02
CA GLY A 168 -36.18 5.58 -12.45
C GLY A 168 -35.96 4.10 -12.19
N ASP A 169 -34.70 3.66 -12.07
CA ASP A 169 -34.36 2.27 -11.75
C ASP A 169 -34.35 1.99 -10.23
N TYR A 170 -34.30 3.03 -9.39
CA TYR A 170 -34.10 2.85 -7.95
C TYR A 170 -35.28 2.14 -7.29
N GLU A 171 -36.49 2.62 -7.50
CA GLU A 171 -37.67 2.11 -6.79
C GLU A 171 -37.92 0.62 -7.02
N ALA A 172 -37.77 0.16 -8.27
CA ALA A 172 -37.96 -1.24 -8.63
C ALA A 172 -36.84 -2.17 -8.12
N ASN A 173 -35.64 -1.64 -7.92
CA ASN A 173 -34.44 -2.43 -7.59
C ASN A 173 -33.81 -2.05 -6.23
N ARG A 174 -34.57 -1.33 -5.40
CA ARG A 174 -34.08 -0.63 -4.20
C ARG A 174 -33.27 -1.52 -3.26
N GLU A 175 -33.79 -2.69 -2.94
CA GLU A 175 -33.15 -3.61 -2.00
C GLU A 175 -31.81 -4.13 -2.55
N GLN A 176 -31.77 -4.50 -3.83
CA GLN A 176 -30.56 -4.99 -4.48
C GLN A 176 -29.50 -3.89 -4.61
N ILE A 177 -29.90 -2.69 -5.05
CA ILE A 177 -29.02 -1.52 -5.14
C ILE A 177 -28.38 -1.21 -3.79
N ARG A 178 -29.16 -1.24 -2.71
CA ARG A 178 -28.67 -0.97 -1.36
C ARG A 178 -27.70 -2.05 -0.89
N ALA A 179 -28.03 -3.32 -1.12
CA ALA A 179 -27.16 -4.44 -0.77
C ALA A 179 -25.81 -4.35 -1.51
N ASP A 180 -25.84 -4.15 -2.83
CA ASP A 180 -24.65 -4.08 -3.68
C ASP A 180 -23.77 -2.85 -3.41
N ALA A 181 -24.39 -1.73 -3.02
CA ALA A 181 -23.69 -0.51 -2.65
C ALA A 181 -23.14 -0.54 -1.22
N THR A 182 -23.44 -1.55 -0.39
CA THR A 182 -23.00 -1.60 1.00
C THR A 182 -21.79 -2.50 1.16
N LEU A 183 -20.68 -1.93 1.61
CA LEU A 183 -19.52 -2.67 2.08
C LEU A 183 -19.48 -2.59 3.61
N PRO A 184 -19.79 -3.68 4.34
CA PRO A 184 -19.97 -3.68 5.81
C PRO A 184 -18.64 -3.60 6.56
N ALA A 185 -17.93 -2.50 6.38
CA ALA A 185 -16.64 -2.22 7.00
C ALA A 185 -16.54 -0.73 7.37
N PHE A 186 -15.96 -0.45 8.53
CA PHE A 186 -15.60 0.93 8.91
C PHE A 186 -14.36 1.39 8.12
N GLY A 187 -14.17 2.72 8.01
CA GLY A 187 -13.10 3.31 7.21
C GLY A 187 -11.71 2.78 7.54
N LYS A 188 -11.29 2.86 8.80
CA LYS A 188 -9.98 2.41 9.27
C LYS A 188 -9.65 0.94 8.91
N PRO A 189 -10.45 -0.08 9.28
CA PRO A 189 -10.16 -1.45 8.88
C PRO A 189 -10.23 -1.65 7.35
N LEU A 190 -11.17 -1.00 6.66
CA LEU A 190 -11.27 -1.11 5.20
C LEU A 190 -10.02 -0.57 4.49
N LEU A 191 -9.56 0.63 4.85
CA LEU A 191 -8.41 1.27 4.22
C LEU A 191 -7.12 0.46 4.43
N LEU A 192 -6.93 -0.11 5.62
CA LEU A 192 -5.79 -1.01 5.87
C LEU A 192 -5.90 -2.32 5.09
N ALA A 193 -7.11 -2.88 4.97
CA ALA A 193 -7.32 -4.06 4.12
C ALA A 193 -7.03 -3.76 2.64
N LEU A 194 -7.49 -2.61 2.12
CA LEU A 194 -7.20 -2.16 0.75
C LEU A 194 -5.70 -1.93 0.54
N LEU A 195 -5.01 -1.36 1.53
CA LEU A 195 -3.56 -1.17 1.51
C LEU A 195 -2.84 -2.52 1.40
N LEU A 196 -3.12 -3.46 2.31
CA LEU A 196 -2.51 -4.79 2.28
C LEU A 196 -2.82 -5.51 0.97
N SER A 197 -4.08 -5.51 0.54
CA SER A 197 -4.50 -6.13 -0.71
C SER A 197 -3.82 -5.51 -1.94
N THR A 198 -3.58 -4.20 -1.94
CA THR A 198 -2.83 -3.51 -3.00
C THR A 198 -1.37 -3.98 -3.03
N LEU A 199 -0.70 -3.97 -1.89
CA LEU A 199 0.71 -4.35 -1.78
C LEU A 199 0.92 -5.83 -2.18
N PHE A 200 0.13 -6.73 -1.62
CA PHE A 200 0.20 -8.16 -1.93
C PHE A 200 -0.29 -8.47 -3.35
N GLY A 201 -1.26 -7.72 -3.87
CA GLY A 201 -1.69 -7.81 -5.27
C GLY A 201 -0.57 -7.43 -6.24
N LYS A 202 0.23 -6.40 -5.92
CA LYS A 202 1.42 -6.06 -6.71
C LYS A 202 2.50 -7.13 -6.61
N LEU A 203 2.78 -7.65 -5.42
CA LEU A 203 3.72 -8.77 -5.26
C LEU A 203 3.26 -10.00 -6.04
N ALA A 204 1.96 -10.31 -6.05
CA ALA A 204 1.39 -11.39 -6.83
C ALA A 204 1.54 -11.16 -8.34
N ALA A 205 1.33 -9.93 -8.82
CA ALA A 205 1.55 -9.57 -10.21
C ALA A 205 3.04 -9.73 -10.61
N LEU A 206 3.97 -9.34 -9.73
CA LEU A 206 5.41 -9.53 -9.92
C LEU A 206 5.80 -11.02 -9.95
N ALA A 207 5.27 -11.83 -9.04
CA ALA A 207 5.48 -13.29 -9.09
C ALA A 207 4.86 -13.90 -10.37
N GLY A 208 3.78 -13.32 -10.86
CA GLY A 208 3.09 -13.72 -12.09
C GLY A 208 3.96 -13.59 -13.36
N VAL A 209 4.93 -12.68 -13.40
CA VAL A 209 5.81 -12.52 -14.58
C VAL A 209 6.98 -13.49 -14.64
N LEU A 210 7.21 -14.30 -13.61
CA LEU A 210 8.27 -15.31 -13.62
C LEU A 210 8.11 -16.26 -14.81
N THR A 211 9.20 -16.52 -15.52
CA THR A 211 9.20 -17.36 -16.74
C THR A 211 9.85 -18.72 -16.52
N SER A 212 10.38 -19.00 -15.33
CA SER A 212 10.99 -20.29 -15.01
C SER A 212 9.99 -21.44 -15.25
N PRO A 213 10.38 -22.48 -16.04
CA PRO A 213 9.58 -23.67 -16.23
C PRO A 213 9.25 -24.41 -14.94
N ALA A 214 10.17 -24.41 -13.97
CA ALA A 214 9.99 -25.07 -12.68
C ALA A 214 8.82 -24.50 -11.88
N VAL A 215 8.58 -23.19 -12.01
CA VAL A 215 7.45 -22.52 -11.37
C VAL A 215 6.16 -22.85 -12.11
N GLY A 216 6.14 -22.68 -13.45
CA GLY A 216 4.94 -22.94 -14.25
C GLY A 216 3.68 -22.23 -13.73
N VAL A 217 2.50 -22.76 -14.05
CA VAL A 217 1.22 -22.20 -13.56
C VAL A 217 0.97 -22.58 -12.09
N ALA A 218 1.21 -23.85 -11.74
CA ALA A 218 0.95 -24.37 -10.40
C ALA A 218 1.84 -23.72 -9.33
N GLY A 219 3.13 -23.51 -9.62
CA GLY A 219 4.04 -22.83 -8.72
C GLY A 219 3.70 -21.35 -8.55
N LYS A 220 3.29 -20.64 -9.62
CA LYS A 220 2.79 -19.27 -9.51
C LYS A 220 1.58 -19.19 -8.57
N GLN A 221 0.63 -20.11 -8.73
CA GLN A 221 -0.53 -20.20 -7.85
C GLN A 221 -0.13 -20.48 -6.40
N SER A 222 0.83 -21.37 -6.17
CA SER A 222 1.38 -21.65 -4.84
C SER A 222 2.04 -20.40 -4.23
N LEU A 223 2.86 -19.67 -4.98
CA LEU A 223 3.45 -18.40 -4.53
C LEU A 223 2.38 -17.38 -4.13
N VAL A 224 1.33 -17.23 -4.94
CA VAL A 224 0.18 -16.35 -4.66
C VAL A 224 -0.55 -16.78 -3.39
N GLU A 225 -0.73 -18.08 -3.14
CA GLU A 225 -1.31 -18.58 -1.90
C GLU A 225 -0.43 -18.26 -0.68
N GLY A 226 0.89 -18.35 -0.82
CA GLY A 226 1.83 -17.94 0.22
C GLY A 226 1.73 -16.45 0.53
N LEU A 227 1.68 -15.61 -0.51
CA LEU A 227 1.47 -14.17 -0.38
C LEU A 227 0.15 -13.85 0.34
N LYS A 228 -0.96 -14.50 -0.04
CA LYS A 228 -2.26 -14.35 0.63
C LYS A 228 -2.24 -14.82 2.09
N ALA A 229 -1.42 -15.81 2.43
CA ALA A 229 -1.28 -16.24 3.82
C ALA A 229 -0.58 -15.17 4.66
N LEU A 230 0.45 -14.52 4.12
CA LEU A 230 1.12 -13.39 4.78
C LEU A 230 0.22 -12.16 4.87
N GLU A 231 -0.56 -11.86 3.83
CA GLU A 231 -1.56 -10.79 3.84
C GLU A 231 -2.53 -10.95 5.02
N ARG A 232 -3.10 -12.16 5.17
CA ARG A 232 -4.02 -12.47 6.28
C ARG A 232 -3.32 -12.40 7.64
N ALA A 233 -2.09 -12.90 7.76
CA ALA A 233 -1.34 -12.83 9.00
C ALA A 233 -1.04 -11.38 9.41
N ALA A 234 -0.68 -10.52 8.44
CA ALA A 234 -0.46 -9.10 8.67
C ALA A 234 -1.75 -8.38 9.07
N ALA A 235 -2.88 -8.69 8.40
CA ALA A 235 -4.18 -8.14 8.74
C ALA A 235 -4.61 -8.51 10.17
N GLU A 236 -4.42 -9.78 10.56
CA GLU A 236 -4.74 -10.24 11.90
C GLU A 236 -3.86 -9.58 12.97
N ALA A 237 -2.55 -9.49 12.74
CA ALA A 237 -1.63 -8.82 13.64
C ALA A 237 -1.98 -7.32 13.82
N GLY A 238 -2.47 -6.67 12.76
CA GLY A 238 -2.88 -5.27 12.77
C GLY A 238 -4.21 -4.98 13.47
N ASN A 239 -5.00 -6.00 13.84
CA ASN A 239 -6.31 -5.79 14.47
C ASN A 239 -6.20 -5.19 15.88
N ALA A 240 -5.13 -5.50 16.62
CA ALA A 240 -4.91 -5.01 17.97
C ALA A 240 -4.65 -3.50 18.00
N ASP A 241 -3.85 -2.99 17.04
CA ASP A 241 -3.55 -1.58 16.90
C ASP A 241 -3.42 -1.20 15.41
N ARG A 242 -4.51 -0.62 14.88
CA ARG A 242 -4.57 -0.17 13.48
C ARG A 242 -3.72 1.06 13.21
N TYR A 243 -3.52 1.91 14.23
CA TYR A 243 -2.66 3.08 14.11
C TYR A 243 -1.21 2.65 13.91
N GLU A 244 -0.71 1.80 14.82
CA GLU A 244 0.65 1.25 14.72
C GLU A 244 0.81 0.35 13.50
N CYS A 245 -0.22 -0.38 13.08
CA CYS A 245 -0.19 -1.19 11.87
C CYS A 245 0.14 -0.36 10.62
N ALA A 246 -0.54 0.78 10.42
CA ALA A 246 -0.29 1.66 9.27
C ALA A 246 1.17 2.14 9.21
N TRP A 247 1.70 2.55 10.37
CA TRP A 247 3.07 3.04 10.48
C TRP A 247 4.12 1.94 10.38
N THR A 248 3.81 0.75 10.89
CA THR A 248 4.65 -0.43 10.73
C THR A 248 4.77 -0.80 9.26
N ILE A 249 3.66 -0.82 8.51
CA ILE A 249 3.67 -1.06 7.06
C ILE A 249 4.53 -0.01 6.35
N ALA A 250 4.32 1.28 6.66
CA ALA A 250 5.06 2.37 6.04
C ALA A 250 6.57 2.27 6.30
N GLY A 251 6.96 2.10 7.57
CA GLY A 251 8.36 1.99 7.99
C GLY A 251 9.03 0.74 7.42
N LEU A 252 8.32 -0.39 7.40
CA LEU A 252 8.81 -1.65 6.84
C LEU A 252 9.10 -1.51 5.35
N ILE A 253 8.17 -1.01 4.56
CA ILE A 253 8.35 -0.88 3.11
C ILE A 253 9.44 0.14 2.78
N GLY A 254 9.50 1.26 3.51
CA GLY A 254 10.60 2.22 3.37
C GLY A 254 11.95 1.57 3.63
N ARG A 255 12.08 0.78 4.71
CA ARG A 255 13.30 0.03 5.04
C ARG A 255 13.65 -1.00 3.98
N VAL A 256 12.70 -1.86 3.60
CA VAL A 256 12.92 -2.91 2.59
C VAL A 256 13.37 -2.28 1.27
N SER A 257 12.74 -1.18 0.86
CA SER A 257 13.10 -0.50 -0.39
C SER A 257 14.49 0.11 -0.34
N GLU A 258 14.86 0.76 0.77
CA GLU A 258 16.22 1.27 0.95
C GLU A 258 17.23 0.12 0.90
N GLN A 259 17.01 -0.95 1.67
CA GLN A 259 17.89 -2.11 1.74
C GLN A 259 18.04 -2.81 0.37
N PHE A 260 16.91 -3.04 -0.31
CA PHE A 260 16.87 -3.69 -1.61
C PHE A 260 17.61 -2.90 -2.70
N LEU A 261 17.47 -1.56 -2.68
CA LEU A 261 18.17 -0.65 -3.58
C LEU A 261 19.60 -0.31 -3.11
N GLY A 262 20.01 -0.82 -1.95
CA GLY A 262 21.34 -0.63 -1.37
C GLY A 262 21.58 0.80 -0.90
N GLY A 263 20.59 1.41 -0.27
CA GLY A 263 20.80 2.62 0.50
C GLY A 263 21.64 2.34 1.76
N PRO A 264 22.00 3.40 2.50
CA PRO A 264 23.02 3.38 3.54
C PRO A 264 22.59 2.69 4.86
N GLY A 265 21.44 2.00 4.91
CA GLY A 265 20.98 1.27 6.10
C GLY A 265 20.86 2.14 7.35
N SER A 266 20.44 3.39 7.17
CA SER A 266 20.55 4.43 8.20
C SER A 266 19.55 4.24 9.35
N VAL A 267 19.92 4.75 10.54
CA VAL A 267 19.09 4.72 11.75
C VAL A 267 17.81 5.53 11.58
N GLY A 268 16.69 5.03 12.08
CA GLY A 268 15.40 5.73 12.08
C GLY A 268 14.54 5.44 10.85
N ARG A 269 13.33 5.99 10.87
CA ARG A 269 12.32 5.78 9.83
C ARG A 269 12.80 6.27 8.46
N ARG A 270 12.60 5.45 7.44
CA ARG A 270 12.94 5.76 6.05
C ARG A 270 11.72 6.34 5.34
N PRO A 271 11.89 7.24 4.36
CA PRO A 271 10.79 7.65 3.49
C PRO A 271 10.10 6.43 2.87
N TYR A 272 8.78 6.45 2.82
CA TYR A 272 8.02 5.39 2.18
C TYR A 272 8.31 5.38 0.68
N MET A 273 8.71 4.23 0.13
CA MET A 273 8.96 4.04 -1.29
C MET A 273 7.93 3.06 -1.84
N PRO A 274 7.10 3.44 -2.83
CA PRO A 274 6.11 2.53 -3.37
C PRO A 274 6.76 1.37 -4.13
N LEU A 275 6.12 0.20 -4.10
CA LEU A 275 6.53 -0.95 -4.93
C LEU A 275 6.48 -0.57 -6.41
N SER A 276 5.50 0.23 -6.80
CA SER A 276 5.42 0.86 -8.13
C SER A 276 4.53 2.09 -8.07
N LEU A 277 4.83 3.09 -8.89
CA LEU A 277 3.96 4.26 -9.09
C LEU A 277 2.69 3.96 -9.91
N HIS A 278 2.57 2.73 -10.41
CA HIS A 278 1.46 2.29 -11.23
C HIS A 278 0.63 1.20 -10.52
N PRO A 279 -0.69 1.12 -10.80
CA PRO A 279 -1.51 0.00 -10.36
C PRO A 279 -0.98 -1.30 -10.97
N ALA A 280 -1.27 -2.44 -10.32
CA ALA A 280 -0.66 -3.73 -10.65
C ALA A 280 -0.73 -4.10 -12.14
N HIS A 281 -1.85 -3.82 -12.82
CA HIS A 281 -2.02 -4.13 -14.24
C HIS A 281 -1.16 -3.26 -15.17
N LEU A 282 -0.92 -1.99 -14.82
CA LEU A 282 -0.06 -1.10 -15.61
C LEU A 282 1.42 -1.26 -15.28
N MET A 283 1.73 -1.63 -14.03
CA MET A 283 3.09 -1.91 -13.58
C MET A 283 3.80 -2.95 -14.45
N LEU A 284 3.07 -3.94 -14.98
CA LEU A 284 3.66 -5.00 -15.81
C LEU A 284 4.13 -4.52 -17.19
N HIS A 285 3.72 -3.32 -17.62
CA HIS A 285 4.19 -2.71 -18.86
C HIS A 285 5.50 -1.92 -18.69
N ASP A 286 5.99 -1.76 -17.46
CA ASP A 286 7.27 -1.10 -17.21
C ASP A 286 8.44 -2.04 -17.56
N PRO A 287 9.26 -1.72 -18.58
CA PRO A 287 10.39 -2.55 -18.98
C PRO A 287 11.45 -2.72 -17.87
N ALA A 288 11.49 -1.82 -16.89
CA ALA A 288 12.43 -1.90 -15.78
C ALA A 288 12.12 -3.07 -14.82
N ILE A 289 10.89 -3.60 -14.81
CA ILE A 289 10.50 -4.68 -13.90
C ILE A 289 11.35 -5.92 -14.11
N GLY A 290 11.57 -6.35 -15.35
CA GLY A 290 12.38 -7.54 -15.66
C GLY A 290 13.85 -7.40 -15.27
N LEU A 291 14.37 -6.18 -15.16
CA LEU A 291 15.75 -5.90 -14.76
C LEU A 291 15.89 -5.56 -13.27
N SER A 292 14.78 -5.45 -12.53
CA SER A 292 14.81 -4.94 -11.16
C SER A 292 15.16 -5.98 -10.09
N GLY A 293 15.02 -7.28 -10.38
CA GLY A 293 15.08 -8.34 -9.36
C GLY A 293 13.83 -8.41 -8.46
N ARG A 294 12.82 -7.57 -8.70
CA ARG A 294 11.58 -7.54 -7.92
C ARG A 294 10.69 -8.79 -8.13
N PRO A 295 10.59 -9.38 -9.34
CA PRO A 295 9.87 -10.65 -9.52
C PRO A 295 10.40 -11.77 -8.63
N GLU A 296 11.72 -11.92 -8.56
CA GLU A 296 12.38 -12.93 -7.73
C GLU A 296 12.17 -12.62 -6.24
N ALA A 297 12.33 -11.36 -5.83
CA ALA A 297 12.04 -10.95 -4.44
C ALA A 297 10.59 -11.28 -4.04
N ALA A 298 9.62 -11.02 -4.93
CA ALA A 298 8.22 -11.36 -4.71
C ALA A 298 8.01 -12.88 -4.60
N ALA A 299 8.75 -13.69 -5.38
CA ALA A 299 8.79 -15.14 -5.23
C ALA A 299 9.31 -15.55 -3.85
N GLY A 300 10.40 -14.91 -3.38
CA GLY A 300 10.94 -15.12 -2.03
C GLY A 300 9.91 -14.85 -0.93
N VAL A 301 9.17 -13.74 -1.01
CA VAL A 301 8.07 -13.44 -0.07
C VAL A 301 6.98 -14.51 -0.17
N GLY A 302 6.62 -14.96 -1.37
CA GLY A 302 5.67 -16.05 -1.57
C GLY A 302 6.13 -17.37 -0.93
N LEU A 303 7.40 -17.74 -1.07
CA LEU A 303 7.99 -18.94 -0.46
C LEU A 303 8.03 -18.84 1.07
N ILE A 304 8.32 -17.67 1.64
CA ILE A 304 8.19 -17.41 3.08
C ILE A 304 6.76 -17.69 3.55
N GLY A 305 5.77 -17.21 2.79
CA GLY A 305 4.35 -17.48 3.06
C GLY A 305 3.98 -18.95 2.96
N ARG A 306 4.58 -19.71 2.04
CA ARG A 306 4.41 -21.18 2.00
C ARG A 306 4.98 -21.86 3.24
N GLY A 307 6.11 -21.40 3.76
CA GLY A 307 6.67 -21.90 5.01
C GLY A 307 5.76 -21.62 6.22
N LEU A 308 5.11 -20.45 6.25
CA LEU A 308 4.08 -20.12 7.24
C LEU A 308 2.90 -21.11 7.17
N VAL A 309 2.35 -21.34 5.98
CA VAL A 309 1.24 -22.31 5.76
C VAL A 309 1.66 -23.73 6.18
N ALA A 310 2.89 -24.12 5.86
CA ALA A 310 3.46 -25.41 6.21
C ALA A 310 3.91 -25.51 7.69
N LYS A 311 3.67 -24.47 8.51
CA LYS A 311 4.05 -24.39 9.93
C LYS A 311 5.54 -24.64 10.18
N LYS A 312 6.40 -24.27 9.23
CA LYS A 312 7.86 -24.31 9.40
C LYS A 312 8.34 -23.20 10.32
N TRP A 313 7.67 -22.05 10.27
CA TRP A 313 7.96 -20.87 11.07
C TRP A 313 6.71 -19.99 11.20
N SER A 314 6.71 -19.09 12.17
CA SER A 314 5.89 -17.88 12.15
C SER A 314 6.68 -16.71 11.57
N VAL A 315 5.97 -15.65 11.19
CA VAL A 315 6.56 -14.43 10.64
C VAL A 315 6.24 -13.26 11.56
N THR A 316 7.27 -12.52 11.94
CA THR A 316 7.15 -11.30 12.74
C THR A 316 7.92 -10.17 12.04
N VAL A 317 7.75 -8.94 12.51
CA VAL A 317 8.49 -7.78 12.01
C VAL A 317 9.27 -7.18 13.18
N ASP A 318 10.54 -6.86 12.93
CA ASP A 318 11.34 -6.10 13.88
C ASP A 318 10.96 -4.62 13.82
N ASN A 319 11.47 -3.82 14.77
CA ASN A 319 11.30 -2.37 14.74
C ASN A 319 12.00 -1.77 13.50
N PRO A 320 11.27 -1.22 12.52
CA PRO A 320 11.83 -0.71 11.27
C PRO A 320 12.67 0.58 11.45
N GLU A 321 12.88 1.05 12.68
CA GLU A 321 13.77 2.18 12.98
C GLU A 321 15.17 1.71 13.43
N GLN A 322 15.32 0.44 13.82
CA GLN A 322 16.61 -0.13 14.21
C GLN A 322 17.45 -0.44 12.96
N PRO A 323 18.74 -0.02 12.91
CA PRO A 323 19.58 -0.21 11.73
C PRO A 323 19.80 -1.70 11.40
N THR A 324 19.79 -2.55 12.42
CA THR A 324 20.02 -3.99 12.32
C THR A 324 18.77 -4.82 12.01
N SER A 325 17.61 -4.17 11.84
CA SER A 325 16.37 -4.86 11.51
C SER A 325 16.33 -5.32 10.07
N GLY A 326 15.95 -6.58 9.90
CA GLY A 326 15.59 -7.14 8.62
C GLY A 326 14.24 -6.61 8.11
N ALA A 327 13.90 -7.01 6.90
CA ALA A 327 12.58 -6.87 6.32
C ALA A 327 11.48 -7.61 7.10
N LEU A 328 11.84 -8.72 7.73
CA LEU A 328 10.98 -9.52 8.60
C LEU A 328 11.87 -10.46 9.42
N ARG A 329 11.27 -11.13 10.40
CA ARG A 329 11.91 -12.20 11.18
C ARG A 329 11.10 -13.48 11.04
N LEU A 330 11.79 -14.56 10.71
CA LEU A 330 11.24 -15.92 10.72
C LEU A 330 11.54 -16.54 12.09
N VAL A 331 10.53 -17.10 12.73
CA VAL A 331 10.66 -17.71 14.05
C VAL A 331 10.21 -19.16 13.99
N ALA A 332 11.15 -20.07 14.18
CA ALA A 332 10.92 -21.51 14.33
C ALA A 332 11.15 -21.91 15.80
N PRO A 333 10.70 -23.11 16.23
CA PRO A 333 10.79 -23.52 17.64
C PRO A 333 12.21 -23.52 18.23
N ALA A 334 13.24 -23.74 17.41
CA ALA A 334 14.64 -23.88 17.85
C ALA A 334 15.56 -22.74 17.38
N ALA A 335 15.09 -21.88 16.47
CA ALA A 335 15.91 -20.83 15.86
C ALA A 335 15.04 -19.71 15.29
N GLU A 336 15.64 -18.52 15.17
CA GLU A 336 15.05 -17.39 14.48
C GLU A 336 16.06 -16.77 13.50
N ALA A 337 15.55 -16.09 12.48
CA ALA A 337 16.39 -15.36 11.55
C ALA A 337 15.77 -14.03 11.09
N ARG A 338 16.58 -12.97 11.12
CA ARG A 338 16.36 -11.71 10.40
C ARG A 338 16.52 -11.95 8.92
N VAL A 339 15.50 -11.60 8.15
CA VAL A 339 15.48 -11.72 6.70
C VAL A 339 15.75 -10.36 6.08
N PHE A 340 16.76 -10.28 5.20
CA PHE A 340 17.05 -9.10 4.39
C PHE A 340 16.79 -9.40 2.92
N PHE A 341 16.38 -8.40 2.14
CA PHE A 341 16.27 -8.52 0.69
C PHE A 341 17.37 -7.70 0.01
N ALA A 342 18.02 -8.30 -0.99
CA ALA A 342 19.06 -7.65 -1.77
C ALA A 342 18.90 -7.98 -3.26
N ALA A 343 18.93 -6.97 -4.12
CA ALA A 343 18.79 -7.18 -5.55
C ALA A 343 20.03 -7.85 -6.19
N ASN A 344 21.23 -7.58 -5.67
CA ASN A 344 22.51 -8.13 -6.14
C ASN A 344 23.61 -8.03 -5.07
N ASP A 345 24.79 -8.60 -5.36
CA ASP A 345 25.98 -8.58 -4.49
C ASP A 345 26.38 -7.18 -4.01
N GLY A 346 26.22 -6.16 -4.86
CA GLY A 346 26.50 -4.78 -4.50
C GLY A 346 25.61 -4.28 -3.37
N ASN A 347 24.33 -4.65 -3.37
CA ASN A 347 23.40 -4.31 -2.28
C ASN A 347 23.77 -5.03 -0.99
N ILE A 348 24.18 -6.31 -1.07
CA ILE A 348 24.61 -7.09 0.10
C ILE A 348 25.84 -6.43 0.75
N ASN A 349 26.84 -6.06 -0.04
CA ASN A 349 28.05 -5.40 0.46
C ASN A 349 27.71 -4.09 1.17
N ARG A 350 26.71 -3.35 0.70
CA ARG A 350 26.24 -2.13 1.36
C ARG A 350 25.52 -2.43 2.67
N LEU A 351 24.71 -3.48 2.75
CA LEU A 351 24.07 -3.89 4.01
C LEU A 351 25.11 -4.25 5.08
N VAL A 352 26.17 -4.95 4.70
CA VAL A 352 27.29 -5.25 5.61
C VAL A 352 28.04 -3.97 5.98
N ALA A 353 28.38 -3.12 5.00
CA ALA A 353 29.09 -1.87 5.24
C ALA A 353 28.31 -0.86 6.09
N SER A 354 26.97 -0.87 6.02
CA SER A 354 26.11 -0.05 6.87
C SER A 354 25.92 -0.61 8.28
N GLY A 355 26.43 -1.82 8.56
CA GLY A 355 26.23 -2.50 9.83
C GLY A 355 24.80 -3.01 10.04
N ALA A 356 24.05 -3.29 8.95
CA ALA A 356 22.74 -3.92 9.07
C ALA A 356 22.86 -5.34 9.65
N PHE A 357 23.94 -6.04 9.32
CA PHE A 357 24.38 -7.28 9.95
C PHE A 357 25.89 -7.49 9.76
N ASP A 358 26.47 -8.37 10.56
CA ASP A 358 27.87 -8.81 10.42
C ASP A 358 27.98 -10.15 9.69
N GLU A 359 29.10 -10.41 9.00
CA GLU A 359 29.33 -11.69 8.32
C GLU A 359 29.51 -12.90 9.28
N ALA A 360 29.51 -12.66 10.60
CA ALA A 360 29.46 -13.67 11.65
C ALA A 360 28.06 -13.85 12.28
N ASP A 361 27.05 -13.07 11.87
CA ASP A 361 25.70 -13.15 12.43
C ASP A 361 24.96 -14.41 11.96
N GLY A 362 24.77 -15.37 12.87
CA GLY A 362 24.08 -16.62 12.56
C GLY A 362 22.57 -16.54 12.47
N ASP A 363 21.97 -15.45 12.91
CA ASP A 363 20.53 -15.20 12.82
C ASP A 363 20.16 -14.44 11.53
N VAL A 364 20.99 -14.50 10.48
CA VAL A 364 20.74 -13.74 9.24
C VAL A 364 20.46 -14.65 8.05
N VAL A 365 19.44 -14.29 7.29
CA VAL A 365 19.12 -14.85 5.98
C VAL A 365 19.00 -13.68 4.99
N VAL A 366 19.77 -13.70 3.92
CA VAL A 366 19.72 -12.69 2.86
C VAL A 366 19.08 -13.31 1.62
N MET A 367 17.88 -12.85 1.30
CA MET A 367 17.14 -13.18 0.09
C MET A 367 17.71 -12.38 -1.08
N CYS A 368 18.44 -13.08 -1.94
CA CYS A 368 19.16 -12.51 -3.05
C CYS A 368 18.33 -12.71 -4.31
N SER A 369 17.83 -11.64 -4.92
CA SER A 369 17.01 -11.76 -6.13
C SER A 369 17.77 -12.40 -7.28
N ARG A 370 19.07 -12.07 -7.39
CA ARG A 370 19.95 -12.56 -8.45
C ARG A 370 21.01 -13.51 -7.88
N LYS A 371 21.69 -14.21 -8.78
CA LYS A 371 22.86 -15.02 -8.45
C LYS A 371 23.89 -14.17 -7.74
N VAL A 372 24.37 -14.71 -6.62
CA VAL A 372 25.36 -14.09 -5.75
C VAL A 372 26.66 -14.87 -5.84
N THR A 373 27.77 -14.14 -5.79
CA THR A 373 29.09 -14.74 -5.79
C THR A 373 29.28 -15.51 -4.48
N PRO A 374 29.80 -16.74 -4.49
CA PRO A 374 30.15 -17.45 -3.27
C PRO A 374 31.07 -16.59 -2.40
N ARG A 375 30.60 -16.19 -1.22
CA ARG A 375 31.36 -15.32 -0.33
C ARG A 375 32.47 -16.14 0.33
N GLN A 376 33.72 -15.76 0.11
CA GLN A 376 34.84 -16.34 0.82
C GLN A 376 34.73 -15.96 2.30
N GLN A 377 34.63 -16.95 3.18
CA GLN A 377 34.92 -16.72 4.59
C GLN A 377 36.32 -16.11 4.68
N ARG A 378 36.42 -14.89 5.24
CA ARG A 378 37.73 -14.34 5.61
C ARG A 378 38.44 -15.40 6.46
N SER A 379 39.69 -15.69 6.10
CA SER A 379 40.51 -16.76 6.69
C SER A 379 40.33 -16.80 8.21
N PRO A 380 40.28 -18.00 8.83
CA PRO A 380 39.95 -18.12 10.24
C PRO A 380 40.94 -17.33 11.08
N SER A 381 40.52 -16.16 11.58
CA SER A 381 41.21 -15.53 12.68
C SER A 381 41.12 -16.51 13.86
N LYS A 382 42.19 -16.66 14.63
CA LYS A 382 42.36 -17.63 15.76
C LYS A 382 41.32 -17.50 16.90
N ALA A 383 40.21 -16.79 16.70
CA ALA A 383 39.13 -16.68 17.65
C ALA A 383 38.17 -17.89 17.50
N TRP A 384 38.34 -18.86 18.39
CA TRP A 384 37.32 -19.73 18.99
C TRP A 384 36.05 -19.97 18.17
N ARG A 385 35.83 -21.24 17.74
CA ARG A 385 34.56 -21.71 17.17
C ARG A 385 33.42 -21.40 18.15
N THR A 386 32.66 -20.33 17.90
CA THR A 386 31.50 -19.92 18.70
C THR A 386 30.27 -20.80 18.47
N GLY A 387 30.32 -21.75 17.53
CA GLY A 387 29.22 -22.65 17.19
C GLY A 387 28.06 -21.97 16.46
N LYS A 388 28.14 -20.67 16.17
CA LYS A 388 27.13 -19.93 15.42
C LYS A 388 27.34 -20.15 13.92
N ALA A 389 26.27 -20.50 13.22
CA ALA A 389 26.26 -20.54 11.75
C ALA A 389 26.59 -19.14 11.19
N PRO A 390 27.21 -19.01 10.02
CA PRO A 390 27.33 -17.72 9.33
C PRO A 390 25.97 -17.29 8.74
N PRO A 391 25.84 -16.03 8.26
CA PRO A 391 24.69 -15.60 7.47
C PRO A 391 24.45 -16.54 6.29
N ARG A 392 23.17 -16.80 6.02
CA ARG A 392 22.72 -17.64 4.90
C ARG A 392 22.33 -16.76 3.72
N TYR A 393 22.83 -17.06 2.53
CA TYR A 393 22.53 -16.31 1.31
C TYR A 393 21.74 -17.20 0.38
N VAL A 394 20.45 -16.88 0.20
CA VAL A 394 19.51 -17.66 -0.61
C VAL A 394 19.37 -16.99 -1.97
N SER A 395 19.86 -17.62 -3.02
CA SER A 395 19.78 -17.10 -4.39
C SER A 395 18.46 -17.51 -5.04
N LEU A 396 17.50 -16.57 -5.08
CA LEU A 396 16.16 -16.83 -5.61
C LEU A 396 16.19 -17.12 -7.12
N SER A 397 16.96 -16.37 -7.93
CA SER A 397 17.10 -16.71 -9.34
C SER A 397 17.72 -18.09 -9.56
N ASP A 398 18.71 -18.48 -8.75
CA ASP A 398 19.34 -19.80 -8.88
C ASP A 398 18.37 -20.92 -8.53
N LEU A 399 17.64 -20.79 -7.41
CA LEU A 399 16.59 -21.73 -7.00
C LEU A 399 15.56 -21.90 -8.12
N LEU A 400 15.10 -20.80 -8.70
CA LEU A 400 14.06 -20.81 -9.73
C LEU A 400 14.58 -21.36 -11.07
N GLU A 401 15.82 -21.11 -11.45
CA GLU A 401 16.39 -21.56 -12.73
C GLU A 401 16.88 -23.01 -12.72
N THR A 402 17.39 -23.49 -11.58
CA THR A 402 18.11 -24.78 -11.51
C THR A 402 17.28 -25.94 -10.99
N SER A 403 16.12 -25.66 -10.39
CA SER A 403 15.21 -26.71 -9.93
C SER A 403 14.39 -27.28 -11.09
N ALA A 404 14.07 -28.58 -11.05
CA ALA A 404 13.24 -29.22 -12.07
C ALA A 404 11.73 -28.97 -11.84
N THR A 405 11.32 -28.85 -10.57
CA THR A 405 9.92 -28.68 -10.17
C THR A 405 9.76 -27.64 -9.08
N PHE A 406 8.54 -27.13 -8.89
CA PHE A 406 8.25 -26.18 -7.83
C PHE A 406 8.41 -26.80 -6.42
N ASP A 407 8.12 -28.09 -6.25
CA ASP A 407 8.35 -28.78 -4.97
C ASP A 407 9.85 -28.81 -4.62
N GLU A 408 10.71 -28.98 -5.62
CA GLU A 408 12.15 -28.88 -5.44
C GLU A 408 12.58 -27.45 -5.06
N VAL A 409 12.02 -26.42 -5.72
CA VAL A 409 12.24 -25.00 -5.34
C VAL A 409 11.90 -24.79 -3.87
N GLN A 410 10.72 -25.27 -3.42
CA GLN A 410 10.28 -25.09 -2.04
C GLN A 410 11.17 -25.83 -1.04
N ASN A 411 11.51 -27.09 -1.31
CA ASN A 411 12.34 -27.90 -0.41
C ASN A 411 13.75 -27.33 -0.29
N ARG A 412 14.36 -26.92 -1.42
CA ARG A 412 15.66 -26.26 -1.42
C ARG A 412 15.61 -24.93 -0.68
N PHE A 413 14.60 -24.11 -0.93
CA PHE A 413 14.40 -22.85 -0.22
C PHE A 413 14.35 -23.06 1.31
N TYR A 414 13.56 -24.02 1.79
CA TYR A 414 13.48 -24.34 3.22
C TYR A 414 14.83 -24.81 3.79
N SER A 415 15.56 -25.63 3.03
CA SER A 415 16.88 -26.11 3.44
C SER A 415 17.92 -24.97 3.51
N GLU A 416 17.90 -24.03 2.57
CA GLU A 416 18.83 -22.90 2.54
C GLU A 416 18.51 -21.85 3.61
N VAL A 417 17.23 -21.65 3.94
CA VAL A 417 16.81 -20.87 5.11
C VAL A 417 17.28 -21.53 6.41
N GLY A 418 17.20 -22.85 6.51
CA GLY A 418 17.81 -23.62 7.60
C GLY A 418 17.28 -23.26 8.99
N LEU A 419 15.95 -23.21 9.15
CA LEU A 419 15.25 -22.99 10.42
C LEU A 419 14.41 -24.20 10.84
#